data_AF-A0A7X3LC45-F1
#
_entry.id   AF-A0A7X3LC45-F1
#
_cell.length_a   1.000
_cell.length_b   1.000
_cell.length_c   1.000
_cell.angle_alpha   90.00
_cell.angle_beta   90.00
_cell.angle_gamma   90.00
#
_symmetry.space_group_name_H-M   'P 1'
#
loop_
_entity.id
_entity.type
_entity.pdbx_description
1 polymer ?
#
loop_
_entity_poly.entity_id
_entity_poly.type
_entity_poly.pdbx_seq_one_letter_code
_entity_poly.pdbx_strand_id
1 'polypeptide(L)'
;MPDLAEMELYRLEARGLIARAEEAVRALGADGACEGHRLMAAQGLTAMRHLNRIIELHHNRLAAEALPNVATPPVAPRRTWLAALRQRLAIGGPALETRV
;
A
#
# COMPACT_ATOMS: atom_id res chain seq x y z
N MET A 1 -2.69 -16.10 8.22
CA MET A 1 -2.06 -14.85 7.73
C MET A 1 -1.60 -14.09 8.95
N PRO A 2 -0.36 -13.58 8.98
CA PRO A 2 0.17 -12.90 10.15
C PRO A 2 -0.63 -11.64 10.48
N ASP A 3 -0.80 -11.37 11.77
CA ASP A 3 -1.50 -10.16 12.22
C ASP A 3 -0.57 -8.93 12.28
N LEU A 4 -1.11 -7.77 12.63
CA LEU A 4 -0.35 -6.52 12.64
C LEU A 4 0.81 -6.55 13.66
N ALA A 5 0.64 -7.24 14.79
CA ALA A 5 1.67 -7.32 15.83
C ALA A 5 2.79 -8.28 15.42
N GLU A 6 2.44 -9.42 14.82
CA GLU A 6 3.38 -10.37 14.24
C GLU A 6 4.20 -9.71 13.11
N MET A 7 3.56 -8.86 12.29
CA MET A 7 4.25 -8.09 11.25
C MET A 7 5.25 -7.08 11.81
N GLU A 8 4.99 -6.46 12.97
CA GLU A 8 5.98 -5.58 13.61
C GLU A 8 7.23 -6.34 14.07
N LEU A 9 7.06 -7.57 14.58
CA LEU A 9 8.20 -8.42 14.93
C LEU A 9 9.04 -8.76 13.71
N TYR A 10 8.41 -9.12 12.59
CA TYR A 10 9.12 -9.38 11.33
C TYR A 10 9.88 -8.16 10.82
N ARG A 11 9.32 -6.94 10.96
CA ARG A 11 10.02 -5.70 10.60
C ARG A 11 11.23 -5.43 11.48
N LEU A 12 11.12 -5.67 12.80
CA LEU A 12 12.23 -5.51 13.72
C LEU A 12 13.36 -6.50 13.39
N GLU A 13 13.02 -7.77 13.19
CA GLU A 13 13.98 -8.82 12.86
C GLU A 13 14.65 -8.57 11.50
N ALA A 14 13.88 -8.20 10.48
CA ALA A 14 14.40 -7.89 9.15
C ALA A 14 15.42 -6.75 9.18
N ARG A 15 15.17 -5.69 9.94
CA ARG A 15 16.13 -4.59 10.14
C ARG A 15 17.43 -5.08 10.76
N GLY A 16 17.36 -5.93 11.79
CA GLY A 16 18.55 -6.52 12.42
C GLY A 16 19.36 -7.41 11.46
N LEU A 17 18.67 -8.23 10.67
CA LEU A 17 19.30 -9.09 9.67
C LEU A 17 20.00 -8.28 8.57
N ILE A 18 19.36 -7.23 8.06
CA ILE A 18 19.94 -6.36 7.03
C ILE A 18 21.16 -5.63 7.56
N ALA A 19 21.10 -5.08 8.78
CA ALA A 19 22.25 -4.39 9.38
C ALA A 19 23.48 -5.32 9.49
N ARG A 20 23.28 -6.57 9.92
CA ARG A 20 24.36 -7.58 9.95
C ARG A 20 24.87 -7.93 8.57
N ALA A 21 23.98 -8.06 7.58
CA ALA A 21 24.38 -8.34 6.20
C ALA A 21 25.19 -7.19 5.59
N GLU A 22 24.80 -5.94 5.86
CA GLU A 22 25.56 -4.76 5.44
C GLU A 22 26.96 -4.71 6.06
N GLU A 23 27.06 -5.04 7.34
CA GLU A 23 28.36 -5.14 8.02
C GLU A 23 29.22 -6.26 7.43
N ALA A 24 28.65 -7.43 7.17
CA ALA A 24 29.37 -8.54 6.53
C ALA A 24 29.87 -8.19 5.12
N VAL A 25 29.07 -7.49 4.31
CA VAL A 25 29.49 -7.01 2.98
C VAL A 25 30.64 -6.00 3.10
N ARG A 26 30.59 -5.09 4.08
CA ARG A 26 31.69 -4.13 4.34
C ARG A 26 32.97 -4.85 4.77
N ALA A 27 32.87 -5.82 5.69
CA ALA A 27 34.00 -6.61 6.16
C ALA A 27 34.65 -7.39 5.02
N LEU A 28 33.85 -8.05 4.17
CA LEU A 28 34.36 -8.75 2.97
C LEU A 28 35.17 -7.83 2.04
N GLY A 29 34.74 -6.58 1.89
CA GLY A 29 35.49 -5.57 1.13
C GLY A 29 36.83 -5.21 1.78
N ALA A 30 36.83 -5.01 3.10
CA ALA A 30 38.02 -4.66 3.88
C ALA A 30 39.04 -5.81 3.95
N ASP A 31 38.57 -7.05 4.04
CA ASP A 31 39.41 -8.25 4.14
C ASP A 31 40.01 -8.68 2.79
N GLY A 32 39.75 -7.91 1.72
CA GLY A 32 40.30 -8.18 0.39
C GLY A 32 39.69 -9.40 -0.29
N ALA A 33 38.44 -9.75 0.04
CA ALA A 33 37.74 -10.85 -0.63
C ALA A 33 37.72 -10.64 -2.16
N CYS A 34 37.82 -11.74 -2.91
CA CYS A 34 37.83 -11.67 -4.36
C CYS A 34 36.52 -11.08 -4.92
N GLU A 35 36.58 -10.55 -6.14
CA GLU A 35 35.44 -9.86 -6.76
C GLU A 35 34.17 -10.73 -6.82
N GLY A 36 34.31 -12.03 -7.09
CA GLY A 36 33.17 -12.96 -7.10
C GLY A 36 32.44 -13.03 -5.75
N HIS A 37 33.18 -13.12 -4.63
CA HIS A 37 32.58 -13.12 -3.30
C HIS A 37 31.90 -11.79 -2.97
N ARG A 38 32.51 -10.66 -3.35
CA ARG A 38 31.93 -9.33 -3.14
C ARG A 38 30.61 -9.18 -3.91
N LEU A 39 30.59 -9.60 -5.17
CA LEU A 39 29.39 -9.57 -6.01
C LEU A 39 28.27 -10.44 -5.44
N MET A 40 28.57 -11.68 -5.03
CA MET A 40 27.57 -12.57 -4.43
C MET A 40 26.99 -11.98 -3.14
N ALA A 41 27.84 -11.44 -2.27
CA ALA A 41 27.39 -10.83 -1.01
C ALA A 41 26.53 -9.56 -1.27
N ALA A 42 26.91 -8.72 -2.23
CA ALA A 42 26.15 -7.54 -2.62
C ALA A 42 24.77 -7.90 -3.22
N GLN A 43 24.70 -8.96 -4.02
CA GLN A 43 23.43 -9.49 -4.54
C GLN A 43 22.54 -10.03 -3.42
N GLY A 44 23.10 -10.78 -2.47
CA GLY A 44 22.38 -11.27 -1.30
C GLY A 44 21.77 -10.11 -0.48
N LEU A 45 22.56 -9.08 -0.20
CA LEU A 45 22.07 -7.87 0.49
C LEU A 45 20.96 -7.17 -0.29
N THR A 46 21.08 -7.09 -1.61
CA THR A 46 20.04 -6.50 -2.48
C THR A 46 18.73 -7.28 -2.41
N ALA A 47 18.81 -8.62 -2.43
CA ALA A 47 17.64 -9.48 -2.28
C ALA A 47 16.96 -9.30 -0.91
N MET A 48 17.74 -9.22 0.17
CA MET A 48 17.21 -8.96 1.52
C MET A 48 16.49 -7.61 1.61
N ARG A 49 17.06 -6.56 1.03
CA ARG A 49 16.43 -5.22 0.96
C ARG A 49 15.12 -5.26 0.16
N HIS A 50 15.07 -6.03 -0.91
CA HIS A 50 13.85 -6.22 -1.69
C HIS A 50 12.75 -6.92 -0.87
N LEU A 51 13.08 -8.01 -0.17
CA LEU A 51 12.14 -8.70 0.71
C LEU A 51 11.63 -7.80 1.84
N ASN A 52 12.51 -7.00 2.45
CA ASN A 52 12.11 -6.03 3.45
C ASN A 52 11.08 -5.03 2.93
N ARG A 53 11.26 -4.55 1.69
CA ARG A 53 10.27 -3.67 1.06
C ARG A 53 8.89 -4.34 0.92
N ILE A 54 8.84 -5.64 0.63
CA ILE A 54 7.58 -6.39 0.55
C ILE A 54 6.92 -6.49 1.93
N ILE A 55 7.70 -6.80 2.98
CA ILE A 55 7.22 -6.86 4.37
C ILE A 55 6.62 -5.50 4.78
N GLU A 56 7.32 -4.41 4.49
CA GLU A 56 6.88 -3.04 4.76
C GLU A 56 5.57 -2.70 4.06
N LEU A 57 5.43 -3.06 2.77
CA LEU A 57 4.20 -2.85 2.02
C LEU A 57 3.03 -3.65 2.60
N HIS A 58 3.27 -4.90 3.01
CA HIS A 58 2.24 -5.72 3.63
C HIS A 58 1.80 -5.18 4.99
N HIS A 59 2.76 -4.77 5.82
CA HIS A 59 2.46 -4.13 7.09
C HIS A 59 1.60 -2.87 6.91
N ASN A 60 1.98 -1.97 5.98
CA ASN A 60 1.23 -0.75 5.72
C ASN A 60 -0.21 -1.03 5.27
N ARG A 61 -0.41 -2.10 4.49
CA ARG A 61 -1.75 -2.54 4.11
C ARG A 61 -2.56 -3.00 5.31
N LEU A 62 -2.00 -3.85 6.18
CA LEU A 62 -2.69 -4.30 7.38
C LEU A 62 -2.98 -3.16 8.35
N ALA A 63 -2.04 -2.22 8.50
CA ALA A 63 -2.23 -1.02 9.32
C ALA A 63 -3.40 -0.17 8.81
N ALA A 64 -3.53 -0.02 7.49
CA ALA A 64 -4.65 0.69 6.87
C ALA A 64 -6.00 -0.05 7.04
N GLU A 65 -6.01 -1.38 6.95
CA GLU A 65 -7.20 -2.21 7.18
C GLU A 65 -7.62 -2.21 8.67
N ALA A 66 -6.67 -2.05 9.59
CA ALA A 66 -6.92 -1.97 11.03
C ALA A 66 -7.46 -0.61 11.50
N LEU A 67 -7.38 0.43 10.65
CA LEU A 67 -7.96 1.73 10.99
C LEU A 67 -9.48 1.59 11.14
N PRO A 68 -10.08 2.13 12.22
CA PRO A 68 -11.53 2.19 12.32
C PRO A 68 -12.08 2.95 11.10
N ASN A 69 -13.19 2.46 10.56
CA ASN A 69 -13.80 2.99 9.34
C ASN A 69 -14.44 4.36 9.64
N VAL A 70 -13.65 5.43 9.73
CA VAL A 70 -14.10 6.77 10.18
C VAL A 70 -14.84 7.55 9.10
N ALA A 71 -14.96 7.05 7.87
CA ALA A 71 -15.69 7.77 6.83
C ALA A 71 -16.63 6.83 6.07
N THR A 72 -17.89 6.76 6.51
CA THR A 72 -18.97 6.55 5.55
C THR A 72 -18.99 7.80 4.67
N PRO A 73 -18.65 7.73 3.36
CA PRO A 73 -18.85 8.87 2.50
C PRO A 73 -20.33 9.27 2.56
N PRO A 74 -20.68 10.57 2.66
CA PRO A 74 -22.07 10.96 2.59
C PRO A 74 -22.62 10.40 1.29
N VAL A 75 -23.61 9.51 1.39
CA VAL A 75 -24.29 8.92 0.25
C VAL A 75 -24.83 10.10 -0.55
N ALA A 76 -24.20 10.40 -1.70
CA ALA A 76 -24.69 11.44 -2.57
C ALA A 76 -26.15 11.12 -2.88
N PRO A 77 -27.10 12.05 -2.67
CA PRO A 77 -28.49 11.78 -2.92
C PRO A 77 -28.62 11.36 -4.38
N ARG A 78 -29.01 10.11 -4.58
CA ARG A 78 -29.17 9.49 -5.90
C ARG A 78 -30.10 10.40 -6.68
N ARG A 79 -29.59 11.11 -7.69
CA ARG A 79 -30.41 11.95 -8.57
C ARG A 79 -31.38 11.03 -9.33
N THR A 80 -32.52 10.76 -8.72
CA THR A 80 -33.60 10.03 -9.36
C THR A 80 -34.26 10.94 -10.38
N TRP A 81 -34.46 10.46 -11.60
CA TRP A 81 -35.17 11.17 -12.67
C TRP A 81 -36.51 11.77 -12.21
N LEU A 82 -37.20 11.10 -11.29
CA LEU A 82 -38.43 11.57 -10.65
C LEU A 82 -38.28 12.90 -9.89
N ALA A 83 -37.15 13.10 -9.20
CA ALA A 83 -36.89 14.34 -8.46
C ALA A 83 -36.60 15.51 -9.42
N ALA A 84 -35.87 15.25 -10.51
CA ALA A 84 -35.62 16.24 -11.56
C ALA A 84 -36.92 16.60 -12.32
N LEU A 85 -37.77 15.60 -12.60
CA LEU A 85 -39.07 15.81 -13.26
C LEU A 85 -40.03 16.64 -12.37
N ARG A 86 -40.11 16.34 -11.07
CA ARG A 86 -40.92 17.12 -10.12
C ARG A 86 -40.44 18.56 -10.00
N GLN A 87 -39.14 18.81 -9.95
CA GLN A 87 -38.61 20.18 -9.94
C GLN A 87 -38.94 20.93 -11.23
N ARG A 88 -38.85 20.27 -12.39
CA ARG A 88 -39.18 20.89 -13.67
C ARG A 88 -40.66 21.23 -13.81
N LEU A 89 -41.55 20.37 -13.30
CA LEU A 89 -42.99 20.62 -13.23
C LEU A 89 -43.33 21.74 -12.24
N ALA A 90 -42.64 21.80 -11.09
CA ALA A 90 -42.82 22.87 -10.10
C ALA A 90 -42.33 24.24 -10.58
N ILE A 91 -41.30 24.27 -11.44
CA ILE A 91 -40.73 25.50 -12.01
C ILE A 91 -41.45 25.91 -13.32
N GLY A 92 -42.45 25.13 -13.77
CA GLY A 92 -43.24 25.45 -14.97
C GLY A 92 -42.45 25.37 -16.28
N GLY A 93 -41.43 24.52 -16.35
CA GLY A 93 -40.63 24.36 -17.56
C GLY A 93 -41.43 23.76 -18.72
N PRO A 94 -41.12 24.12 -19.99
CA PRO A 94 -41.92 23.71 -21.15
C PRO A 94 -41.99 22.19 -21.29
N ALA A 95 -43.15 21.71 -21.78
CA ALA A 95 -43.43 20.30 -22.01
C ALA A 95 -42.37 19.69 -22.94
N LEU A 96 -41.86 18.51 -22.59
CA LEU A 96 -41.01 17.75 -23.47
C LEU A 96 -41.89 17.19 -24.59
N GLU A 97 -41.83 17.79 -25.77
CA GLU A 97 -42.44 17.22 -26.97
C GLU A 97 -41.73 15.90 -27.30
N THR A 98 -42.39 14.80 -27.00
CA THR A 98 -42.02 13.49 -27.56
C THR A 98 -42.53 13.45 -29.00
N ARG A 99 -41.63 13.63 -29.96
CA ARG A 99 -41.89 13.19 -31.34
C ARG A 99 -41.77 11.67 -31.38
N VAL A 100 -42.85 11.02 -31.79
CA VAL A 100 -42.94 9.59 -32.14
C VAL A 100 -42.20 9.35 -33.45
#